data_AF-A0A1Y5SD14-F1
#
_entry.id   AF-A0A1Y5SD14-F1
#
_cell.length_a   1.000
_cell.length_b   1.000
_cell.length_c   1.000
_cell.angle_alpha   90.00
_cell.angle_beta   90.00
_cell.angle_gamma   90.00
#
_symmetry.space_group_name_H-M   'P 1'
#
loop_
_entity.id
_entity.type
_entity.pdbx_description
1 polymer ?
#
loop_
_entity_poly.entity_id
_entity_poly.type
_entity_poly.pdbx_seq_one_letter_code
_entity_poly.pdbx_strand_id
1 'polypeptide(L)'
;MTHARALILICLLPLAALAGTARQALAVEQSSSEAPQLEVLRPVVAPSQGRKPVAIDALTRRFATCAGRLSAQMDHEWITAPERADATREARGQMIALLQAVMPQGGGADVMALRIDAKVAHGRLLARTRFSSDPAQIRWAMQRAAAEIDACRALLLG
;
A
#
# COMPACT_ATOMS: atom_id res chain seq x y z
N MET A 1 25.17 -28.16 55.41
CA MET A 1 24.49 -27.42 56.50
C MET A 1 23.11 -27.03 55.96
N THR A 2 22.15 -27.97 55.90
CA THR A 2 21.14 -28.31 56.93
C THR A 2 20.19 -27.17 57.28
N HIS A 3 18.93 -27.27 56.81
CA HIS A 3 17.66 -27.30 57.56
C HIS A 3 16.50 -27.26 56.52
N ALA A 4 15.82 -28.38 56.24
CA ALA A 4 14.61 -28.89 56.92
C ALA A 4 13.34 -28.08 56.57
N ARG A 5 12.47 -28.50 55.63
CA ARG A 5 11.36 -29.49 55.76
C ARG A 5 10.51 -29.35 57.03
N ALA A 6 9.29 -28.83 56.90
CA ALA A 6 8.06 -29.30 57.56
C ALA A 6 6.84 -28.58 56.89
N LEU A 7 5.82 -29.19 56.29
CA LEU A 7 4.84 -30.26 56.62
C LEU A 7 3.47 -29.68 57.05
N ILE A 8 2.40 -30.34 56.55
CA ILE A 8 1.00 -30.40 57.04
C ILE A 8 0.06 -29.37 56.38
N LEU A 9 -0.78 -29.71 55.38
CA LEU A 9 -1.92 -30.65 55.31
C LEU A 9 -3.13 -30.19 56.17
N ILE A 10 -4.33 -30.27 55.57
CA ILE A 10 -5.68 -30.38 56.17
C ILE A 10 -6.58 -29.13 56.07
N CYS A 11 -7.57 -29.20 55.17
CA CYS A 11 -9.02 -29.00 55.39
C CYS A 11 -9.69 -28.73 54.02
N LEU A 12 -10.26 -29.72 53.32
CA LEU A 12 -11.61 -30.28 53.49
C LEU A 12 -12.74 -29.22 53.46
N LEU A 13 -13.61 -29.40 52.43
CA LEU A 13 -15.05 -29.06 52.32
C LEU A 13 -15.44 -27.75 51.57
N PRO A 14 -16.67 -27.67 50.99
CA PRO A 14 -17.51 -28.72 50.40
C PRO A 14 -18.14 -28.37 49.03
N LEU A 15 -18.63 -29.43 48.37
CA LEU A 15 -19.67 -29.41 47.33
C LEU A 15 -20.93 -28.68 47.81
N ALA A 16 -21.41 -27.71 47.04
CA ALA A 16 -22.81 -27.26 47.07
C ALA A 16 -23.20 -26.68 45.70
N ALA A 17 -23.51 -27.56 44.75
CA ALA A 17 -24.15 -27.21 43.50
C ALA A 17 -25.54 -27.86 43.49
N LEU A 18 -26.55 -27.11 43.97
CA LEU A 18 -27.95 -27.50 43.93
C LEU A 18 -28.81 -26.26 43.62
N ALA A 19 -29.48 -26.34 42.47
CA ALA A 19 -30.82 -25.86 42.16
C ALA A 19 -31.18 -24.37 42.37
N GLY A 20 -31.49 -23.70 41.26
CA GLY A 20 -32.29 -22.47 41.21
C GLY A 20 -32.60 -22.10 39.77
N THR A 21 -33.65 -22.66 39.17
CA THR A 21 -34.94 -21.98 38.89
C THR A 21 -34.82 -20.63 38.18
N ALA A 22 -35.12 -20.61 36.88
CA ALA A 22 -35.88 -19.53 36.24
C ALA A 22 -36.22 -19.92 34.79
N ARG A 23 -37.31 -20.68 34.64
CA ARG A 23 -37.95 -20.99 33.37
C ARG A 23 -39.10 -19.99 33.21
N GLN A 24 -38.83 -18.80 32.66
CA GLN A 24 -39.85 -17.87 32.14
C GLN A 24 -39.17 -16.62 31.55
N ALA A 25 -39.08 -16.57 30.22
CA ALA A 25 -39.10 -15.35 29.40
C ALA A 25 -39.19 -15.75 27.92
N LEU A 26 -40.26 -16.48 27.57
CA LEU A 26 -40.76 -16.52 26.20
C LEU A 26 -41.46 -15.20 25.95
N ALA A 27 -40.75 -14.22 25.37
CA ALA A 27 -41.26 -13.11 24.55
C ALA A 27 -40.26 -11.93 24.58
N VAL A 28 -39.21 -11.98 23.76
CA VAL A 28 -38.49 -10.78 23.31
C VAL A 28 -38.05 -11.00 21.86
N GLU A 29 -38.74 -10.28 20.98
CA GLU A 29 -38.29 -9.66 19.74
C GLU A 29 -37.64 -10.50 18.63
N GLN A 30 -38.45 -10.73 17.60
CA GLN A 30 -38.04 -10.63 16.21
C GLN A 30 -37.20 -9.35 16.01
N SER A 31 -35.88 -9.49 15.97
CA SER A 31 -34.97 -8.42 15.52
C SER A 31 -34.28 -8.89 14.26
N SER A 32 -34.58 -8.16 13.18
CA SER A 32 -34.13 -8.35 11.82
C SER A 32 -32.63 -8.59 11.74
N SER A 33 -32.24 -9.73 11.17
CA SER A 33 -30.89 -9.99 10.70
C SER A 33 -30.64 -9.18 9.42
N GLU A 34 -30.59 -7.85 9.55
CA GLU A 34 -30.09 -6.99 8.49
C GLU A 34 -28.60 -6.78 8.74
N ALA A 35 -27.78 -7.57 8.06
CA ALA A 35 -26.34 -7.35 8.02
C ALA A 35 -26.08 -5.91 7.56
N PRO A 36 -25.19 -5.14 8.19
CA PRO A 36 -24.82 -3.83 7.69
C PRO A 36 -24.26 -4.04 6.28
N GLN A 37 -24.97 -3.51 5.30
CA GLN A 37 -24.52 -3.49 3.93
C GLN A 37 -23.21 -2.71 3.93
N LEU A 38 -22.11 -3.45 3.82
CA LEU A 38 -20.82 -2.89 3.50
C LEU A 38 -20.98 -2.32 2.09
N GLU A 39 -21.41 -1.06 2.00
CA GLU A 39 -21.44 -0.32 0.75
C GLU A 39 -19.99 -0.18 0.32
N VAL A 40 -19.53 -1.16 -0.46
CA VAL A 40 -18.24 -1.16 -1.12
C VAL A 40 -18.23 0.14 -1.91
N LEU A 41 -17.38 1.09 -1.49
CA LEU A 41 -17.04 2.29 -2.24
C LEU A 41 -16.71 1.86 -3.67
N ARG A 42 -17.70 1.91 -4.55
CA ARG A 42 -17.52 1.69 -5.98
C ARG A 42 -16.69 2.87 -6.45
N PRO A 43 -15.45 2.68 -6.94
CA PRO A 43 -14.73 3.78 -7.51
C PRO A 43 -15.57 4.35 -8.65
N VAL A 44 -15.97 5.61 -8.52
CA VAL A 44 -16.64 6.35 -9.59
C VAL A 44 -15.57 6.60 -10.65
N VAL A 45 -15.43 5.67 -11.58
CA VAL A 45 -14.72 5.91 -12.83
C VAL A 45 -15.67 6.70 -13.71
N ALA A 46 -15.49 8.03 -13.75
CA ALA A 46 -16.25 8.87 -14.67
C ALA A 46 -15.96 8.42 -16.11
N PRO A 47 -16.99 8.20 -16.94
CA PRO A 47 -16.78 7.77 -18.31
C PRO A 47 -16.14 8.91 -19.11
N SER A 48 -14.93 8.69 -19.62
CA SER A 48 -14.20 9.62 -20.50
C SER A 48 -14.74 9.53 -21.93
N GLN A 49 -16.03 9.83 -22.14
CA GLN A 49 -16.63 9.74 -23.48
C GLN A 49 -16.44 11.07 -24.21
N GLY A 50 -15.56 11.09 -25.21
CA GLY A 50 -15.46 12.16 -26.20
C GLY A 50 -14.16 12.97 -26.25
N ARG A 51 -13.20 12.78 -25.32
CA ARG A 51 -11.88 13.43 -25.44
C ARG A 51 -11.02 12.66 -26.46
N LYS A 52 -10.60 13.32 -27.53
CA LYS A 52 -9.54 12.81 -28.42
C LYS A 52 -8.20 12.85 -27.64
N PRO A 53 -7.45 11.73 -27.54
CA PRO A 53 -6.15 11.72 -26.90
C PRO A 53 -5.22 12.75 -27.54
N VAL A 54 -4.49 13.50 -26.72
CA VAL A 54 -3.44 14.39 -27.21
C VAL A 54 -2.21 13.54 -27.54
N ALA A 55 -1.58 13.82 -28.68
CA ALA A 55 -0.32 13.17 -29.01
C ALA A 55 0.76 13.59 -28.00
N ILE A 56 1.22 12.62 -27.20
CA ILE A 56 2.30 12.83 -26.23
C ILE A 56 3.63 12.47 -26.89
N ASP A 57 4.51 13.46 -27.03
CA ASP A 57 5.85 13.30 -27.57
C ASP A 57 6.75 12.43 -26.65
N ALA A 58 7.91 12.03 -27.17
CA ALA A 58 8.82 11.13 -26.47
C ALA A 58 9.39 11.72 -25.17
N LEU A 59 9.67 13.02 -25.14
CA LEU A 59 10.24 13.69 -23.98
C LEU A 59 9.20 13.80 -22.85
N THR A 60 8.00 14.28 -23.17
CA THR A 60 6.87 14.33 -22.23
C THR A 60 6.57 12.95 -21.65
N ARG A 61 6.56 11.91 -22.51
CA ARG A 61 6.37 10.52 -22.07
C ARG A 61 7.47 10.05 -21.12
N ARG A 62 8.74 10.38 -21.42
CA ARG A 62 9.89 10.03 -20.59
C ARG A 62 9.77 10.65 -19.19
N PHE A 63 9.50 11.96 -19.10
CA PHE A 63 9.35 12.65 -17.83
C PHE A 63 8.12 12.17 -17.05
N ALA A 64 6.98 11.95 -17.71
CA ALA A 64 5.78 11.39 -17.08
C ALA A 64 6.05 10.00 -16.48
N THR A 65 6.74 9.14 -17.22
CA THR A 65 7.13 7.80 -16.77
C THR A 65 8.05 7.88 -15.54
N CYS A 66 9.05 8.76 -15.58
CA CYS A 66 9.97 8.94 -14.46
C CYS A 66 9.29 9.54 -13.21
N ALA A 67 8.39 10.52 -13.38
CA ALA A 67 7.61 11.05 -12.27
C ALA A 67 6.74 9.97 -11.60
N GLY A 68 6.16 9.05 -12.39
CA GLY A 68 5.42 7.89 -11.88
C GLY A 68 6.29 6.92 -11.09
N ARG A 69 7.43 6.51 -11.64
CA ARG A 69 8.40 5.60 -10.99
C ARG A 69 8.95 6.16 -9.68
N LEU A 70 9.39 7.43 -9.70
CA LEU A 70 9.88 8.13 -8.50
C LEU A 70 8.80 8.25 -7.43
N SER A 71 7.52 8.40 -7.82
CA SER A 71 6.41 8.38 -6.87
C SER A 71 6.27 7.02 -6.18
N ALA A 72 6.34 5.91 -6.92
CA ALA A 72 6.30 4.57 -6.32
C ALA A 72 7.52 4.29 -5.43
N GLN A 73 8.70 4.74 -5.86
CA GLN A 73 9.93 4.61 -5.08
C GLN A 73 9.84 5.35 -3.75
N MET A 74 9.39 6.60 -3.77
CA MET A 74 9.20 7.41 -2.56
C MET A 74 8.22 6.75 -1.58
N ASP A 75 7.07 6.27 -2.08
CA ASP A 75 6.07 5.59 -1.24
C ASP A 75 6.64 4.32 -0.58
N HIS A 76 7.47 3.58 -1.30
CA HIS A 76 8.14 2.39 -0.77
C HIS A 76 9.20 2.76 0.27
N GLU A 77 10.02 3.76 -0.02
CA GLU A 77 11.10 4.22 0.87
C GLU A 77 10.56 4.80 2.18
N TRP A 78 9.40 5.46 2.21
CA TRP A 78 8.79 5.86 3.49
C TRP A 78 8.54 4.70 4.45
N ILE A 79 8.36 3.49 3.94
CA ILE A 79 8.15 2.29 4.76
C ILE A 79 9.48 1.55 5.01
N THR A 80 10.37 1.49 4.01
CA THR A 80 11.53 0.59 4.05
C THR A 80 12.87 1.26 4.32
N ALA A 81 13.00 2.55 4.01
CA ALA A 81 14.24 3.32 4.11
C ALA A 81 13.92 4.83 4.15
N PRO A 82 13.28 5.32 5.22
CA PRO A 82 12.73 6.68 5.28
C PRO A 82 13.80 7.76 5.11
N GLU A 83 15.06 7.49 5.48
CA GLU A 83 16.20 8.37 5.26
C GLU A 83 16.52 8.63 3.77
N ARG A 84 16.09 7.74 2.88
CA ARG A 84 16.25 7.91 1.41
C ARG A 84 15.07 8.62 0.76
N ALA A 85 13.91 8.62 1.43
CA ALA A 85 12.65 9.07 0.84
C ALA A 85 12.68 10.56 0.47
N ASP A 86 13.40 11.39 1.23
CA ASP A 86 13.49 12.83 0.94
C ASP A 86 14.31 13.14 -0.32
N ALA A 87 15.40 12.42 -0.56
CA ALA A 87 16.14 12.54 -1.81
C ALA A 87 15.29 12.11 -3.03
N THR A 88 14.47 11.06 -2.88
CA THR A 88 13.54 10.63 -3.92
C THR A 88 12.37 11.61 -4.09
N ARG A 89 11.87 12.21 -3.00
CA ARG A 89 10.85 13.27 -3.04
C ARG A 89 11.35 14.47 -3.84
N GLU A 90 12.59 14.88 -3.60
CA GLU A 90 13.23 15.99 -4.32
C GLU A 90 13.36 15.67 -5.81
N ALA A 91 13.95 14.51 -6.17
CA ALA A 91 14.06 14.08 -7.56
C ALA A 91 12.68 13.97 -8.25
N ARG A 92 11.65 13.50 -7.54
CA ARG A 92 10.25 13.49 -8.02
C ARG A 92 9.75 14.90 -8.30
N GLY A 93 10.04 15.85 -7.41
CA GLY A 93 9.67 17.27 -7.56
C GLY A 93 10.29 17.87 -8.83
N GLN A 94 11.60 17.69 -9.03
CA GLN A 94 12.32 18.15 -10.21
C GLN A 94 11.75 17.54 -11.50
N MET A 95 11.47 16.23 -11.51
CA MET A 95 10.89 15.56 -12.67
C MET A 95 9.47 16.07 -13.01
N ILE A 96 8.67 16.42 -11.99
CA ILE A 96 7.36 17.04 -12.19
C ILE A 96 7.51 18.44 -12.77
N ALA A 97 8.48 19.23 -12.31
CA ALA A 97 8.74 20.56 -12.85
C ALA A 97 9.14 20.50 -14.34
N LEU A 98 10.04 19.57 -14.71
CA LEU A 98 10.40 19.33 -16.11
C LEU A 98 9.20 18.89 -16.95
N LEU A 99 8.38 17.98 -16.43
CA LEU A 99 7.16 17.52 -17.09
C LEU A 99 6.18 18.67 -17.35
N GLN A 100 5.99 19.56 -16.37
CA GLN A 100 5.11 20.72 -16.50
C GLN A 100 5.59 21.69 -17.58
N ALA A 101 6.91 21.80 -17.79
CA ALA A 101 7.49 22.68 -18.80
C ALA A 101 7.25 22.19 -20.24
N VAL A 102 7.13 20.87 -20.46
CA VAL A 102 7.02 20.27 -21.80
C VAL A 102 5.62 19.75 -22.13
N MET A 103 4.74 19.60 -21.14
CA MET A 103 3.42 19.01 -21.32
C MET A 103 2.58 19.84 -22.30
N PRO A 104 1.99 19.22 -23.34
CA PRO A 104 1.14 19.92 -24.29
C PRO A 104 -0.17 20.39 -23.63
N GLN A 105 -0.67 21.54 -24.07
CA GLN A 105 -1.96 22.05 -23.63
C GLN A 105 -3.07 21.02 -23.86
N GLY A 106 -3.90 20.81 -22.84
CA GLY A 106 -4.97 19.79 -22.86
C GLY A 106 -4.50 18.34 -22.62
N GLY A 107 -3.20 18.06 -22.64
CA GLY A 107 -2.63 16.71 -22.46
C GLY A 107 -2.58 16.19 -21.02
N GLY A 108 -3.08 16.96 -20.04
CA GLY A 108 -2.94 16.63 -18.62
C GLY A 108 -3.52 15.27 -18.21
N ALA A 109 -4.65 14.85 -18.78
CA ALA A 109 -5.25 13.55 -18.48
C ALA A 109 -4.39 12.39 -19.02
N ASP A 110 -3.90 12.51 -20.26
CA ASP A 110 -3.05 11.50 -20.89
C ASP A 110 -1.69 11.39 -20.16
N VAL A 111 -1.11 12.52 -19.77
CA VAL A 111 0.11 12.57 -18.95
C VAL A 111 -0.12 11.96 -17.56
N MET A 112 -1.28 12.21 -16.94
CA MET A 112 -1.61 11.60 -15.66
C MET A 112 -1.76 10.08 -15.77
N ALA A 113 -2.43 9.59 -16.82
CA ALA A 113 -2.55 8.16 -17.07
C ALA A 113 -1.16 7.50 -17.18
N LEU A 114 -0.24 8.09 -17.95
CA LEU A 114 1.15 7.61 -18.05
C LEU A 114 1.86 7.55 -16.70
N ARG A 115 1.67 8.55 -15.85
CA ARG A 115 2.26 8.58 -14.50
C ARG A 115 1.69 7.47 -13.61
N ILE A 116 0.38 7.25 -13.67
CA ILE A 116 -0.30 6.20 -12.91
C ILE A 116 0.21 4.83 -13.36
N ASP A 117 0.23 4.57 -14.67
CA ASP A 117 0.71 3.31 -15.23
C ASP A 117 2.15 3.02 -14.83
N ALA A 118 3.03 4.01 -14.95
CA ALA A 118 4.42 3.89 -14.55
C ALA A 118 4.59 3.68 -13.03
N LYS A 119 3.78 4.37 -12.20
CA LYS A 119 3.76 4.19 -10.75
C LYS A 119 3.34 2.76 -10.38
N VAL A 120 2.26 2.27 -10.97
CA VAL A 120 1.75 0.90 -10.74
C VAL A 120 2.78 -0.14 -11.18
N ALA A 121 3.37 0.02 -12.37
CA ALA A 121 4.38 -0.90 -12.89
C ALA A 121 5.62 -0.96 -11.98
N HIS A 122 6.13 0.19 -11.54
CA HIS A 122 7.28 0.24 -10.64
C HIS A 122 6.94 -0.29 -9.24
N GLY A 123 5.77 0.06 -8.72
CA GLY A 123 5.26 -0.47 -7.46
C GLY A 123 5.16 -2.00 -7.46
N ARG A 124 4.82 -2.63 -8.60
CA ARG A 124 4.83 -4.09 -8.73
C ARG A 124 6.24 -4.69 -8.63
N LEU A 125 7.28 -4.04 -9.16
CA LEU A 125 8.67 -4.47 -8.95
C LEU A 125 9.02 -4.41 -7.46
N LEU A 126 8.72 -3.29 -6.81
CA LEU A 126 8.98 -3.06 -5.39
C LEU A 126 8.15 -3.99 -4.47
N ALA A 127 6.97 -4.41 -4.89
CA ALA A 127 6.19 -5.41 -4.15
C ALA A 127 6.85 -6.79 -4.22
N ARG A 128 7.41 -7.18 -5.38
CA ARG A 128 8.11 -8.46 -5.53
C ARG A 128 9.35 -8.56 -4.65
N THR A 129 10.05 -7.45 -4.42
CA THR A 129 11.22 -7.46 -3.52
C THR A 129 10.84 -7.78 -2.07
N ARG A 130 9.61 -7.47 -1.65
CA ARG A 130 9.13 -7.69 -0.28
C ARG A 130 8.37 -8.99 -0.09
N PHE A 131 7.62 -9.42 -1.11
CA PHE A 131 6.59 -10.45 -0.95
C PHE A 131 6.84 -11.71 -1.77
N SER A 132 7.89 -11.77 -2.60
CA SER A 132 8.27 -13.02 -3.26
C SER A 132 8.98 -13.96 -2.29
N SER A 133 8.78 -15.27 -2.45
CA SER A 133 9.54 -16.32 -1.77
C SER A 133 10.74 -16.82 -2.60
N ASP A 134 10.84 -16.42 -3.86
CA ASP A 134 11.90 -16.84 -4.78
C ASP A 134 13.08 -15.83 -4.74
N PRO A 135 14.26 -16.23 -4.24
CA PRO A 135 15.42 -15.33 -4.15
C PRO A 135 15.89 -14.79 -5.49
N ALA A 136 15.71 -15.54 -6.59
CA ALA A 136 16.08 -15.07 -7.92
C ALA A 136 15.19 -13.92 -8.38
N GLN A 137 13.87 -14.05 -8.15
CA GLN A 137 12.92 -12.98 -8.46
C GLN A 137 13.13 -11.74 -7.59
N ILE A 138 13.44 -11.89 -6.30
CA ILE A 138 13.78 -10.74 -5.44
C ILE A 138 14.98 -9.99 -6.02
N ARG A 139 16.09 -10.70 -6.31
CA ARG A 139 17.30 -10.07 -6.85
C ARG A 139 17.04 -9.36 -8.18
N TRP A 140 16.35 -10.02 -9.10
CA TRP A 140 15.98 -9.42 -10.39
C TRP A 140 15.13 -8.15 -10.20
N ALA A 141 14.11 -8.22 -9.34
CA ALA A 141 13.22 -7.08 -9.11
C ALA A 141 13.95 -5.90 -8.47
N MET A 142 14.88 -6.16 -7.53
CA MET A 142 15.73 -5.13 -6.93
C MET A 142 16.61 -4.45 -7.98
N GLN A 143 17.35 -5.24 -8.78
CA GLN A 143 18.22 -4.72 -9.83
C GLN A 143 17.43 -3.92 -10.87
N ARG A 144 16.26 -4.44 -11.28
CA ARG A 144 15.41 -3.78 -12.25
C ARG A 144 14.85 -2.46 -11.73
N ALA A 145 14.37 -2.44 -10.48
CA ALA A 145 13.87 -1.22 -9.87
C ALA A 145 14.98 -0.16 -9.72
N ALA A 146 16.17 -0.55 -9.28
CA ALA A 146 17.33 0.34 -9.17
C ALA A 146 17.70 0.95 -10.53
N ALA A 147 17.87 0.12 -11.56
CA ALA A 147 18.22 0.58 -12.90
C ALA A 147 17.20 1.59 -13.48
N GLU A 148 15.91 1.39 -13.23
CA GLU A 148 14.87 2.31 -13.71
C GLU A 148 14.87 3.66 -12.98
N ILE A 149 15.20 3.67 -11.69
CA ILE A 149 15.35 4.92 -10.93
C ILE A 149 16.64 5.64 -11.30
N ASP A 150 17.74 4.92 -11.47
CA ASP A 150 19.02 5.51 -11.89
C ASP A 150 18.91 6.14 -13.28
N ALA A 151 18.23 5.47 -14.22
CA ALA A 151 17.93 6.03 -15.53
C ALA A 151 17.08 7.30 -15.44
N CYS A 152 16.16 7.40 -14.47
CA CYS A 152 15.37 8.61 -14.25
C CYS A 152 16.17 9.74 -13.59
N ARG A 153 17.07 9.41 -12.66
CA ARG A 153 17.96 10.38 -12.02
C ARG A 153 19.00 10.93 -12.99
N ALA A 154 19.50 10.11 -13.90
CA ALA A 154 20.43 10.54 -14.95
C ALA A 154 19.86 11.68 -15.81
N LEU A 155 18.55 11.69 -16.06
CA LEU A 155 17.89 12.77 -16.81
C LEU A 155 17.88 14.12 -16.07
N LEU A 156 18.05 14.13 -14.75
CA LEU A 156 18.10 15.36 -13.94
C LEU A 156 19.49 16.01 -13.95
N LEU A 157 20.52 15.29 -14.41
CA LEU A 157 21.92 15.73 -14.36
C LEU A 157 22.40 16.44 -15.64
N GLY A 158 21.63 16.36 -16.74
CA GLY A 158 21.99 16.94 -18.04
C GLY A 158 22.80 16.00 -18.92
#